data_AF-A0A7S4GQF2-F1
#
_entry.id   AF-A0A7S4GQF2-F1
#
_cell.length_a   1.000
_cell.length_b   1.000
_cell.length_c   1.000
_cell.angle_alpha   90.00
_cell.angle_beta   90.00
_cell.angle_gamma   90.00
#
_symmetry.space_group_name_H-M   'P 1'
#
loop_
_entity.id
_entity.type
_entity.pdbx_description
1 polymer ?
#
loop_
_entity_poly.entity_id
_entity_poly.type
_entity_poly.pdbx_seq_one_letter_code
_entity_poly.pdbx_strand_id
1 'polypeptide(L)'
;GCVTDMGAGPSSVPDLVHTMRSHPHDAEAQCEALKGLAYPPPEEIPAAQQALAEARGVGVILAALQQFPSHEGVQLHGCAALMNAALRNAALQEAIRGAGGVGAVV
;
A
#
# COMPACT_ATOMS: atom_id res chain seq x y z
N GLY A 1 19.07 -12.90 2.29
CA GLY A 1 19.42 -11.60 2.90
C GLY A 1 19.84 -10.69 1.79
N CYS A 2 18.87 -9.96 1.22
CA CYS A 2 19.16 -9.01 0.16
C CYS A 2 19.60 -7.69 0.78
N VAL A 3 20.87 -7.44 0.55
CA VAL A 3 21.60 -6.17 0.56
C VAL A 3 20.69 -4.97 0.31
N THR A 4 20.76 -4.04 1.26
CA THR A 4 20.33 -2.65 1.16
C THR A 4 21.00 -1.97 -0.04
N ASP A 5 20.24 -1.72 -1.10
CA ASP A 5 20.56 -0.66 -2.05
C ASP A 5 20.14 0.68 -1.43
N MET A 6 21.14 1.41 -0.92
CA MET A 6 20.99 2.82 -0.53
C MET A 6 20.96 3.65 -1.82
N GLY A 7 19.77 3.87 -2.38
CA GLY A 7 19.61 4.61 -3.63
C GLY A 7 18.39 5.54 -3.73
N ALA A 8 17.40 5.42 -2.85
CA ALA A 8 16.24 6.30 -2.86
C ALA A 8 16.17 7.07 -1.54
N GLY A 9 16.05 8.40 -1.62
CA GLY A 9 15.50 9.18 -0.52
C GLY A 9 14.10 8.66 -0.12
N PRO A 10 13.38 9.33 0.81
CA PRO A 10 12.00 8.93 1.10
C PRO A 10 11.23 8.88 -0.23
N SER A 11 10.86 7.67 -0.66
CA SER A 11 10.20 7.47 -1.94
C SER A 11 8.79 8.03 -1.79
N SER A 12 8.46 9.01 -2.63
CA SER A 12 7.16 9.66 -2.54
C SER A 12 6.04 8.66 -2.88
N VAL A 13 4.81 8.92 -2.45
CA VAL A 13 3.66 8.07 -2.81
C VAL A 13 3.55 7.86 -4.33
N PRO A 14 3.69 8.87 -5.20
CA PRO A 14 3.72 8.67 -6.64
C PRO A 14 4.80 7.68 -7.11
N ASP A 15 6.00 7.73 -6.55
CA ASP A 15 7.10 6.84 -6.91
C ASP A 15 6.80 5.40 -6.49
N LEU A 16 6.26 5.21 -5.29
CA LEU A 16 5.86 3.90 -4.79
C LEU A 16 4.74 3.30 -5.66
N VAL A 17 3.73 4.10 -6.02
CA VAL A 17 2.65 3.67 -6.93
C VAL A 17 3.19 3.37 -8.33
N HIS A 18 4.16 4.15 -8.82
CA HIS A 18 4.82 3.88 -10.09
C HIS A 18 5.58 2.55 -10.04
N THR A 19 6.35 2.30 -8.97
CA THR A 19 7.08 1.03 -8.76
C THR A 19 6.13 -0.16 -8.81
N MET A 20 4.99 -0.09 -8.12
CA MET A 20 3.98 -1.15 -8.13
C MET A 20 3.41 -1.40 -9.52
N ARG A 21 3.22 -0.36 -10.35
CA ARG A 21 2.73 -0.49 -11.72
C ARG A 21 3.77 -1.04 -12.69
N SER A 22 5.02 -0.67 -12.50
CA SER A 22 6.13 -1.10 -13.35
C SER A 22 6.56 -2.54 -13.04
N HIS A 23 6.31 -3.03 -11.82
CA HIS A 23 6.71 -4.35 -11.36
C HIS A 23 5.53 -5.17 -10.79
N PRO A 24 4.43 -5.36 -11.53
CA PRO A 24 3.21 -5.98 -11.01
C PRO A 24 3.38 -7.45 -10.61
N HIS A 25 4.39 -8.13 -11.16
CA HIS A 25 4.67 -9.55 -10.93
C HIS A 25 5.88 -9.79 -10.02
N ASP A 26 6.49 -8.74 -9.45
CA ASP A 26 7.58 -8.84 -8.48
C ASP A 26 7.03 -8.67 -7.06
N ALA A 27 6.96 -9.78 -6.32
CA ALA A 27 6.41 -9.79 -4.97
C ALA A 27 7.20 -8.91 -3.99
N GLU A 28 8.53 -8.83 -4.16
CA GLU A 28 9.38 -8.05 -3.26
C GLU A 28 9.25 -6.56 -3.56
N ALA A 29 9.23 -6.18 -4.84
CA ALA A 29 8.97 -4.81 -5.24
C ALA A 29 7.58 -4.33 -4.78
N GLN A 30 6.55 -5.18 -4.88
CA GLN A 30 5.23 -4.87 -4.30
C GLN A 30 5.31 -4.73 -2.78
N CYS A 31 6.00 -5.64 -2.09
CA CYS A 31 6.10 -5.65 -0.64
C CYS A 31 6.75 -4.37 -0.10
N GLU A 32 7.90 -3.98 -0.63
CA GLU A 32 8.61 -2.76 -0.21
C GLU A 32 7.83 -1.49 -0.57
N ALA A 33 7.18 -1.46 -1.75
CA ALA A 33 6.36 -0.32 -2.12
C ALA A 33 5.14 -0.16 -1.19
N LEU A 34 4.44 -1.25 -0.88
CA LEU A 34 3.30 -1.26 0.04
C LEU A 34 3.71 -0.85 1.46
N LYS A 35 4.89 -1.25 1.92
CA LYS A 35 5.44 -0.85 3.21
C LYS A 35 5.65 0.67 3.28
N GLY A 36 6.20 1.28 2.23
CA GLY A 36 6.33 2.73 2.13
C GLY A 36 4.98 3.45 2.18
N LEU A 37 3.95 2.90 1.53
CA LEU A 37 2.59 3.44 1.54
C LEU A 37 1.86 3.26 2.89
N ALA A 38 2.19 2.19 3.62
CA ALA A 38 1.61 1.88 4.92
C ALA A 38 2.15 2.77 6.05
N TYR A 39 3.43 3.16 5.97
CA TYR A 39 4.12 3.85 7.05
C TYR A 39 4.83 5.13 6.55
N PRO A 40 4.10 6.10 5.98
CA PRO A 40 4.70 7.39 5.64
C PRO A 40 5.12 8.15 6.91
N PRO A 41 6.06 9.11 6.80
CA PRO A 41 6.39 10.03 7.89
C PRO A 41 5.12 10.71 8.45
N PRO A 42 4.99 10.89 9.78
CA PRO A 42 3.77 11.43 10.39
C PRO A 42 3.29 12.76 9.81
N GLU A 43 4.22 13.65 9.47
CA GLU A 43 3.99 14.96 8.87
C GLU A 43 3.46 14.87 7.43
N GLU A 44 3.68 13.75 6.74
CA GLU A 44 3.28 13.53 5.35
C GLU A 44 1.99 12.71 5.23
N ILE A 45 1.43 12.16 6.33
CA ILE A 45 0.22 11.34 6.29
C ILE A 45 -0.90 11.98 5.45
N PRO A 46 -1.29 13.26 5.66
CA PRO A 46 -2.36 13.88 4.86
C PRO A 46 -2.01 13.97 3.37
N ALA A 47 -0.76 14.31 3.05
CA ALA A 47 -0.29 14.42 1.66
C ALA A 47 -0.21 13.05 0.99
N ALA A 48 0.23 12.02 1.72
CA ALA A 48 0.29 10.64 1.26
C ALA A 48 -1.12 10.09 0.95
N GLN A 49 -2.09 10.36 1.82
CA GLN A 49 -3.49 9.99 1.59
C GLN A 49 -4.08 10.67 0.35
N GLN A 50 -3.83 11.97 0.20
CA GLN A 50 -4.26 12.74 -0.97
C GLN A 50 -3.61 12.21 -2.26
N ALA A 51 -2.30 11.96 -2.24
CA ALA A 51 -1.57 11.41 -3.38
C ALA A 51 -2.06 10.01 -3.75
N LEU A 52 -2.39 9.16 -2.77
CA LEU A 52 -3.01 7.85 -3.01
C LEU A 52 -4.38 7.99 -3.67
N ALA A 53 -5.19 8.98 -3.30
CA ALA A 53 -6.47 9.25 -3.94
C ALA A 53 -6.29 9.71 -5.41
N GLU A 54 -5.41 10.69 -5.64
CA GLU A 54 -5.13 11.25 -6.97
C GLU A 54 -4.52 10.21 -7.91
N ALA A 55 -3.59 9.39 -7.41
CA ALA A 55 -2.93 8.37 -8.20
C ALA A 55 -3.80 7.13 -8.44
N ARG A 56 -5.05 7.06 -7.94
CA ARG A 56 -5.85 5.82 -7.87
C ARG A 56 -5.09 4.68 -7.17
N GLY A 57 -4.27 5.02 -6.18
CA GLY A 57 -3.38 4.12 -5.47
C GLY A 57 -4.10 2.98 -4.75
N VAL A 58 -5.33 3.19 -4.26
CA VAL A 58 -6.15 2.12 -3.65
C VAL A 58 -6.36 0.95 -4.60
N GLY A 59 -6.65 1.22 -5.88
CA GLY A 59 -6.82 0.16 -6.88
C GLY A 59 -5.53 -0.61 -7.15
N VAL A 60 -4.39 0.08 -7.09
CA VAL A 60 -3.06 -0.53 -7.25
C VAL A 60 -2.72 -1.43 -6.06
N ILE A 61 -3.04 -0.98 -4.84
CA ILE A 61 -2.88 -1.78 -3.61
C ILE A 61 -3.74 -3.05 -3.66
N LEU A 62 -5.01 -2.93 -4.06
CA LEU A 62 -5.89 -4.09 -4.19
C LEU A 62 -5.40 -5.07 -5.27
N ALA A 63 -4.90 -4.58 -6.40
CA ALA A 63 -4.34 -5.43 -7.44
C ALA A 63 -3.11 -6.23 -6.93
N ALA A 64 -2.23 -5.59 -6.14
CA ALA A 64 -1.10 -6.27 -5.54
C ALA A 64 -1.54 -7.37 -4.54
N LEU A 65 -2.52 -7.06 -3.69
CA LEU A 65 -3.10 -8.04 -2.75
C LEU A 65 -3.72 -9.24 -3.47
N GLN A 66 -4.40 -9.01 -4.60
CA GLN A 66 -5.00 -10.07 -5.42
C GLN A 66 -3.94 -10.90 -6.17
N GLN A 67 -2.85 -10.27 -6.61
CA GLN A 67 -1.77 -10.92 -7.33
C GLN A 67 -0.92 -11.81 -6.41
N PHE A 68 -0.76 -11.44 -5.14
CA PHE A 68 0.10 -12.16 -4.19
C PHE A 68 -0.66 -12.61 -2.93
N PRO A 69 -1.67 -13.49 -3.06
CA PRO A 69 -2.52 -13.90 -1.94
C PRO A 69 -1.77 -14.65 -0.84
N SER A 70 -0.65 -15.31 -1.18
CA SER A 70 0.16 -16.10 -0.23
C SER A 70 1.44 -15.39 0.24
N HIS A 71 1.70 -14.16 -0.22
CA HIS A 71 2.90 -13.42 0.19
C HIS A 71 2.60 -12.57 1.43
N GLU A 72 3.06 -13.04 2.59
CA GLU A 72 2.76 -12.44 3.90
C GLU A 72 3.05 -10.94 3.96
N GLY A 73 4.22 -10.51 3.46
CA GLY A 73 4.59 -9.08 3.46
C GLY A 73 3.69 -8.22 2.58
N VAL A 74 3.22 -8.75 1.44
CA VAL A 74 2.31 -8.01 0.55
C VAL A 74 0.93 -7.90 1.20
N GLN A 75 0.45 -8.97 1.83
CA GLN A 75 -0.83 -8.97 2.55
C GLN A 75 -0.81 -8.02 3.75
N LEU A 76 0.22 -8.11 4.60
CA LEU A 76 0.37 -7.28 5.79
C LEU A 76 0.49 -5.80 5.44
N HIS A 77 1.43 -5.45 4.56
CA HIS A 77 1.66 -4.06 4.18
C HIS A 77 0.55 -3.50 3.31
N GLY A 78 -0.05 -4.31 2.43
CA GLY A 78 -1.20 -3.88 1.62
C GLY A 78 -2.42 -3.55 2.48
N CYS A 79 -2.74 -4.38 3.47
CA CYS A 79 -3.81 -4.09 4.43
C CYS A 79 -3.51 -2.82 5.25
N ALA A 80 -2.28 -2.66 5.74
CA ALA A 80 -1.88 -1.47 6.47
C ALA A 80 -1.93 -0.20 5.59
N ALA A 81 -1.53 -0.28 4.32
CA ALA A 81 -1.62 0.81 3.35
C ALA A 81 -3.07 1.19 3.05
N LEU A 82 -3.98 0.21 2.92
CA LEU A 82 -5.42 0.46 2.78
C LEU A 82 -5.99 1.14 4.03
N MET A 83 -5.59 0.69 5.22
CA MET A 83 -6.01 1.30 6.47
C MET A 83 -5.52 2.75 6.58
N ASN A 84 -4.26 3.01 6.23
CA ASN A 84 -3.69 4.36 6.18
C ASN A 84 -4.45 5.24 5.16
N ALA A 85 -4.75 4.72 3.96
CA ALA A 85 -5.55 5.42 2.97
C ALA A 85 -6.99 5.71 3.43
N ALA A 86 -7.56 4.84 4.28
CA ALA A 86 -8.92 4.94 4.80
C ALA A 86 -9.03 5.72 6.13
N LEU A 87 -7.92 5.95 6.83
CA LEU A 87 -7.88 6.67 8.09
C LEU A 87 -8.34 8.11 7.82
N ARG A 88 -9.56 8.44 8.29
CA ARG A 88 -10.32 9.69 8.05
C ARG A 88 -11.22 9.75 6.81
N ASN A 89 -11.49 8.62 6.15
CA ASN A 89 -12.47 8.55 5.06
C ASN A 89 -13.52 7.45 5.31
N ALA A 90 -14.70 7.86 5.77
CA ALA A 90 -15.82 6.96 6.08
C ALA A 90 -16.30 6.15 4.85
N ALA A 91 -16.19 6.70 3.63
CA ALA A 91 -16.55 5.98 2.41
C ALA A 91 -15.59 4.81 2.11
N LEU A 92 -14.31 4.96 2.47
CA LEU A 92 -13.30 3.91 2.28
C LEU A 92 -13.38 2.84 3.37
N GLN A 93 -13.78 3.22 4.60
CA GLN A 93 -14.11 2.26 5.66
C GLN A 93 -15.27 1.33 5.25
N GLU A 94 -16.30 1.85 4.59
CA GLU A 94 -17.38 1.02 4.06
C GLU A 94 -16.95 0.15 2.89
N ALA A 95 -16.07 0.64 2.01
CA ALA A 95 -15.51 -0.16 0.92
C ALA A 95 -14.65 -1.34 1.42
N ILE A 96 -13.83 -1.13 2.46
CA ILE A 96 -13.03 -2.19 3.12
C ILE A 96 -13.96 -3.22 3.80
N ARG A 97 -15.02 -2.75 4.47
CA ARG A 97 -16.03 -3.61 5.08
C ARG A 97 -16.79 -4.44 4.02
N GLY A 98 -17.10 -3.84 2.87
CA GLY A 98 -17.78 -4.49 1.74
C GLY A 98 -16.91 -5.49 0.97
N ALA A 99 -15.58 -5.32 0.98
CA ALA A 99 -14.63 -6.24 0.35
C ALA A 99 -14.27 -7.46 1.23
N GLY A 100 -14.94 -7.67 2.36
CA GLY A 100 -14.68 -8.81 3.27
C GLY A 100 -13.56 -8.58 4.28
N GLY A 101 -13.16 -7.33 4.54
CA GLY A 101 -12.08 -6.98 5.47
C GLY A 101 -12.30 -7.33 6.94
N VAL A 102 -13.46 -7.91 7.31
CA VAL A 102 -13.72 -8.44 8.65
C VAL A 102 -13.65 -9.98 8.60
N GLY A 103 -12.44 -10.49 8.40
CA GLY A 103 -12.09 -11.90 8.54
C GLY A 103 -10.70 -12.14 9.11
N ALA A 104 -10.03 -11.09 9.60
CA ALA A 104 -8.63 -11.16 10.06
C ALA A 104 -8.43 -10.47 11.42
N VAL A 105 -9.37 -10.66 12.35
CA VAL A 105 -9.10 -10.50 13.78
C VAL A 105 -9.74 -11.69 14.49
N VAL A 106 -8.92 -12.68 14.82
CA VAL A 106 -9.16 -13.55 15.99
C VAL A 106 -8.43 -12.94 17.17
#